data_AF-E1RFJ6-F1
#
_entry.id   AF-E1RFJ6-F1
#
_cell.length_a   1.000
_cell.length_b   1.000
_cell.length_c   1.000
_cell.angle_alpha   90.00
_cell.angle_beta   90.00
_cell.angle_gamma   90.00
#
_symmetry.space_group_name_H-M   'P 1'
#
loop_
_entity.id
_entity.type
_entity.pdbx_description
1 polymer ?
#
loop_
_entity_poly.entity_id
_entity_poly.type
_entity_poly.pdbx_seq_one_letter_code
_entity_poly.pdbx_strand_id
1 'polypeptide(L)' 'MSKVIRIDEDSIEIAMKYGKSISEGIRTMDKMIHNSSRNTIDAEDIRRVVREELESFGRY' A
#
# COMPACT_ATOMS: atom_id res chain seq x y z
N MET A 1 -10.78 18.62 -20.69
CA MET A 1 -11.43 17.53 -21.44
C MET A 1 -12.05 16.58 -20.43
N SER A 2 -13.36 16.33 -20.51
CA SER A 2 -13.99 15.23 -19.76
C SER A 2 -13.86 13.93 -20.56
N LYS A 3 -13.44 12.85 -19.90
CA LYS A 3 -13.39 11.50 -20.48
C LYS A 3 -14.48 10.67 -19.81
N VAL A 4 -15.40 10.14 -20.60
CA VAL A 4 -16.46 9.25 -20.11
C VAL A 4 -15.93 7.83 -20.15
N ILE A 5 -15.98 7.14 -19.01
CA ILE A 5 -15.50 5.77 -18.85
C ILE A 5 -16.65 4.96 -18.26
N ARG A 6 -16.91 3.78 -18.84
CA ARG A 6 -17.87 2.83 -18.27
C ARG A 6 -17.15 2.02 -17.21
N ILE A 7 -17.77 1.93 -16.05
CA ILE A 7 -17.27 1.23 -14.88
C ILE A 7 -18.36 0.27 -14.45
N ASP A 8 -17.95 -0.89 -13.95
CA ASP A 8 -18.87 -1.86 -13.37
C ASP A 8 -19.54 -1.27 -12.11
N GLU A 9 -20.81 -1.60 -11.88
CA GLU A 9 -21.58 -1.06 -10.75
C GLU A 9 -20.96 -1.46 -9.41
N ASP A 10 -20.46 -2.69 -9.29
CA ASP A 10 -19.81 -3.18 -8.07
C ASP A 10 -18.54 -2.38 -7.77
N SER A 11 -17.81 -1.99 -8.82
CA SER A 11 -16.60 -1.17 -8.68
C SER A 11 -16.91 0.23 -8.16
N ILE A 12 -18.05 0.80 -8.54
CA ILE A 12 -18.52 2.09 -8.04
C ILE A 12 -18.88 1.97 -6.56
N GLU A 13 -19.62 0.93 -6.17
CA GLU A 13 -19.98 0.70 -4.77
C GLU A 13 -18.76 0.53 -3.87
N ILE A 14 -17.76 -0.23 -4.34
CA ILE A 14 -16.49 -0.39 -3.63
C ILE A 14 -15.84 0.98 -3.46
N ALA A 15 -15.75 1.79 -4.53
CA ALA A 15 -15.11 3.09 -4.45
C ALA A 15 -15.80 4.06 -3.48
N MET A 16 -17.13 4.03 -3.43
CA MET A 16 -17.92 4.87 -2.53
C MET A 16 -17.73 4.50 -1.04
N LYS A 17 -17.23 3.30 -0.72
CA LYS A 17 -16.86 2.95 0.66
C LYS A 17 -15.62 3.70 1.16
N TYR A 18 -14.78 4.22 0.27
CA TYR A 18 -13.50 4.86 0.59
C TYR A 18 -13.51 6.39 0.49
N GLY A 19 -14.65 7.02 0.16
CA GLY A 19 -14.77 8.48 0.05
C GLY A 19 -16.19 8.96 -0.25
N LYS A 20 -16.44 10.27 -0.14
CA LYS A 20 -17.76 10.87 -0.38
C LYS A 20 -18.08 11.00 -1.87
N SER A 21 -17.09 10.80 -2.73
CA SER A 21 -17.21 10.79 -4.19
C SER A 21 -16.34 9.70 -4.79
N ILE A 22 -16.68 9.24 -6.00
CA ILE A 22 -15.91 8.23 -6.74
C ILE A 22 -14.44 8.65 -6.87
N SER A 23 -14.18 9.90 -7.25
CA SER A 23 -12.82 10.44 -7.40
C SER A 23 -12.02 10.42 -6.10
N GLU A 24 -12.67 10.70 -4.98
CA GLU A 24 -12.04 10.65 -3.65
C GLU A 24 -11.76 9.21 -3.24
N GLY A 25 -12.72 8.30 -3.42
CA GLY A 25 -12.56 6.88 -3.15
C GLY A 25 -11.40 6.26 -3.94
N ILE A 26 -11.32 6.54 -5.24
CA ILE A 26 -10.21 6.08 -6.10
C ILE A 26 -8.86 6.59 -5.61
N ARG A 27 -8.75 7.88 -5.23
CA ARG A 27 -7.49 8.42 -4.68
C ARG A 27 -7.09 7.78 -3.36
N THR A 28 -8.06 7.52 -2.48
CA THR A 28 -7.80 6.85 -1.20
C THR A 28 -7.31 5.43 -1.43
N MET A 29 -7.95 4.69 -2.34
CA MET A 29 -7.53 3.33 -2.71
C MET A 29 -6.11 3.32 -3.31
N ASP A 30 -5.78 4.25 -4.21
CA ASP A 30 -4.44 4.39 -4.79
C ASP A 30 -3.37 4.65 -3.72
N LYS A 31 -3.64 5.56 -2.77
CA LYS A 31 -2.75 5.81 -1.63
C LYS A 31 -2.56 4.56 -0.77
N MET A 32 -3.62 3.81 -0.51
CA MET A 32 -3.52 2.57 0.27
C MET A 32 -2.66 1.54 -0.44
N ILE A 33 -2.85 1.33 -1.74
CA ILE A 33 -2.03 0.41 -2.53
C ILE A 33 -0.56 0.85 -2.53
N HIS A 34 -0.29 2.14 -2.72
CA HIS A 34 1.08 2.68 -2.73
C HIS A 34 1.76 2.61 -1.36
N ASN A 35 1.00 2.74 -0.27
CA ASN A 35 1.53 2.61 1.08
C ASN A 35 1.70 1.14 1.48
N SER A 36 0.82 0.25 1.04
CA SER A 36 0.92 -1.18 1.28
C SER A 36 2.05 -1.82 0.48
N SER A 37 2.34 -1.36 -0.74
CA SER A 37 3.50 -1.82 -1.52
C SER A 37 4.84 -1.40 -0.91
N ARG A 38 4.86 -0.35 -0.08
CA ARG A 38 6.03 0.02 0.74
C ARG A 38 6.15 -0.79 2.04
N ASN A 39 5.10 -1.48 2.46
CA ASN A 39 5.06 -2.28 3.69
C ASN A 39 5.34 -3.77 3.45
N THR A 40 5.85 -4.15 2.28
CA THR A 40 6.61 -5.40 2.19
C THR A 40 7.89 -5.18 2.98
N ILE A 41 7.85 -5.45 4.28
CA ILE A 41 9.06 -5.59 5.07
C ILE A 41 9.89 -6.63 4.32
N ASP A 42 10.96 -6.17 3.68
CA ASP A 42 11.79 -7.03 2.86
C ASP A 42 12.42 -8.07 3.80
N ALA A 43 12.26 -9.35 3.47
CA ALA A 43 12.89 -10.42 4.22
C ALA A 43 14.42 -10.28 4.23
N GLU A 44 15.00 -9.55 3.27
CA GLU A 44 16.40 -9.13 3.32
C GLU A 44 16.69 -8.07 4.37
N ASP A 45 15.82 -7.06 4.52
CA ASP A 45 15.98 -6.03 5.55
C ASP A 45 15.90 -6.63 6.95
N ILE A 46 14.98 -7.57 7.18
CA ILE A 46 14.92 -8.33 8.45
C ILE A 46 16.21 -9.14 8.65
N ARG A 47 16.71 -9.84 7.61
CA ARG A 47 17.95 -10.63 7.71
C ARG A 47 19.17 -9.77 7.99
N ARG A 48 19.25 -8.58 7.41
CA ARG A 48 20.34 -7.61 7.66
C ARG A 48 20.33 -7.17 9.12
N VAL A 49 19.18 -6.72 9.63
CA VAL A 49 19.04 -6.28 11.03
C VAL A 49 19.38 -7.42 12.00
N VAL A 50 18.84 -8.62 11.78
CA VAL A 50 19.14 -9.78 12.65
C VAL A 50 20.63 -10.14 12.63
N ARG A 51 21.30 -10.06 11.48
CA ARG A 51 22.74 -10.32 11.38
C ARG A 51 23.55 -9.26 12.12
N GLU A 52 23.23 -7.97 11.93
CA GLU A 52 23.92 -6.87 12.62
C GLU A 52 23.81 -7.00 14.14
N GLU A 53 22.63 -7.34 14.66
CA GLU A 53 22.42 -7.59 16.07
C GLU A 53 23.24 -8.79 16.56
N LEU A 54 23.22 -9.93 15.86
CA LEU A 54 24.01 -11.12 16.22
C LEU A 54 25.53 -10.87 16.18
N GLU A 55 26.01 -10.09 15.21
CA GLU A 55 27.42 -9.68 15.12
C GLU A 55 27.80 -8.72 16.26
N SER A 56 26.88 -7.88 16.73
CA SER A 56 27.08 -7.01 17.90
C SER A 56 27.23 -7.82 19.19
N PHE A 57 26.47 -8.91 19.34
CA PHE A 57 26.57 -9.83 20.48
C PHE A 57 27.84 -10.69 20.45
N GLY A 58 28.38 -10.99 19.26
CA GLY A 58 29.62 -11.76 19.11
C GLY A 58 30.91 -10.97 19.36
N ARG A 59 30.83 -9.64 19.58
CA ARG A 59 31.98 -8.76 19.85
C ARG A 59 32.25 -8.50 21.34
N TYR A 60 31.66 -9.28 22.24
CA TYR A 60 32.00 -9.30 23.67
C TYR A 60 32.44 -10.70 24.10
#